data_AF-A0A956CXV7-F1
#
_entry.id   AF-A0A956CXV7-F1
#
_cell.length_a   1.000
_cell.length_b   1.000
_cell.length_c   1.000
_cell.angle_alpha   90.00
_cell.angle_beta   90.00
_cell.angle_gamma   90.00
#
_symmetry.space_group_name_H-M   'P 1'
#
loop_
_entity.id
_entity.type
_entity.pdbx_description
1 polymer ?
#
loop_
_entity_poly.entity_id
_entity_poly.type
_entity_poly.pdbx_seq_one_letter_code
_entity_poly.pdbx_strand_id
1 'polypeptide(L)'
;MRVVFLSPVYPPEMQQYTRGLAEVGASVYGIGDTPRSHLPADLKQHLDDYLEVPRIMDEDDVIRRASAWFRGRSVDRVLTNWEPLVVLAARLRERWRVPGMSVDSVLGFRDKQLMKERVAAAGLRVPRSARARSTHEAREAAEAVGFPLIVKPIAGAGSADTYLCRTAEDFDDVLKKTARVPEVSVEEYVEGEEFTYDTVCVDGKPLYENVAQYL
;
A
#
# COMPACT_ATOMS: atom_id res chain seq x y z
N MET A 1 -24.18 10.85 4.36
CA MET A 1 -22.97 10.86 3.52
C MET A 1 -22.94 9.58 2.70
N ARG A 2 -22.70 9.62 1.39
CA ARG A 2 -22.57 8.44 0.52
C ARG A 2 -21.10 8.05 0.36
N VAL A 3 -20.77 6.86 0.84
CA VAL A 3 -19.41 6.33 0.85
C VAL A 3 -19.34 5.14 -0.09
N VAL A 4 -18.39 5.17 -1.02
CA VAL A 4 -17.99 3.99 -1.79
C VAL A 4 -16.87 3.29 -1.03
N PHE A 5 -17.06 2.02 -0.69
CA PHE A 5 -16.09 1.21 0.05
C PHE A 5 -15.60 0.05 -0.84
N LEU A 6 -14.31 0.04 -1.17
CA LEU A 6 -13.72 -0.99 -2.03
C LEU A 6 -13.29 -2.21 -1.22
N SER A 7 -13.65 -3.39 -1.72
CA SER A 7 -13.41 -4.70 -1.10
C SER A 7 -13.98 -4.82 0.33
N PRO A 8 -15.31 -4.67 0.51
CA PRO A 8 -15.92 -4.71 1.84
C PRO A 8 -15.86 -6.10 2.51
N VAL A 9 -15.56 -7.16 1.76
CA VAL A 9 -15.51 -8.55 2.24
C VAL A 9 -14.13 -8.96 2.72
N TYR A 10 -13.09 -8.52 2.00
CA TYR A 10 -11.71 -8.99 2.19
C TYR A 10 -10.75 -7.80 2.31
N PRO A 11 -9.80 -7.83 3.26
CA PRO A 11 -9.68 -8.75 4.39
C PRO A 11 -10.93 -8.81 5.29
N PRO A 12 -11.14 -9.87 6.10
CA PRO A 12 -12.36 -10.04 6.89
C PRO A 12 -12.71 -8.85 7.80
N GLU A 13 -11.70 -8.13 8.27
CA GLU A 13 -11.83 -6.95 9.13
C GLU A 13 -12.53 -5.79 8.41
N MET A 14 -12.54 -5.75 7.06
CA MET A 14 -13.23 -4.75 6.25
C MET A 14 -14.74 -4.68 6.54
N GLN A 15 -15.31 -5.79 6.98
CA GLN A 15 -16.72 -5.85 7.36
C GLN A 15 -17.02 -4.96 8.57
N GLN A 16 -16.06 -4.84 9.51
CA GLN A 16 -16.20 -4.00 10.69
C GLN A 16 -16.17 -2.51 10.34
N TYR A 17 -15.37 -2.12 9.33
CA TYR A 17 -15.36 -0.75 8.83
C TYR A 17 -16.66 -0.40 8.09
N THR A 18 -17.19 -1.34 7.31
CA THR A 18 -18.50 -1.16 6.65
C THR A 18 -19.60 -0.98 7.69
N ARG A 19 -19.63 -1.82 8.74
CA ARG A 19 -20.54 -1.65 9.88
C ARG A 19 -20.38 -0.28 10.53
N GLY A 20 -19.16 0.09 10.91
CA GLY A 20 -18.89 1.35 11.60
C GLY A 20 -19.32 2.57 10.80
N LEU A 21 -19.11 2.57 9.48
CA LEU A 21 -19.61 3.63 8.58
C LEU A 21 -21.14 3.73 8.60
N ALA A 22 -21.84 2.59 8.53
CA ALA A 22 -23.29 2.55 8.58
C ALA A 22 -23.83 3.02 9.95
N GLU A 23 -23.21 2.59 11.06
CA GLU A 23 -23.60 2.96 12.43
C GLU A 23 -23.45 4.46 12.71
N VAL A 24 -22.50 5.15 12.06
CA VAL A 24 -22.37 6.62 12.13
C VAL A 24 -23.24 7.36 11.10
N GLY A 25 -24.13 6.67 10.41
CA GLY A 25 -25.13 7.26 9.50
C GLY A 25 -24.66 7.50 8.06
N ALA A 26 -23.59 6.85 7.62
CA ALA A 26 -23.23 6.84 6.20
C ALA A 26 -24.07 5.82 5.42
N SER A 27 -24.46 6.19 4.20
CA SER A 27 -24.93 5.20 3.21
C SER A 27 -23.70 4.58 2.54
N VAL A 28 -23.54 3.27 2.65
CA VAL A 28 -22.33 2.54 2.22
C VAL A 28 -22.63 1.72 0.98
N TYR A 29 -21.86 1.99 -0.07
CA TYR A 29 -21.94 1.31 -1.36
C TYR A 29 -20.67 0.49 -1.57
N GLY A 30 -20.82 -0.83 -1.56
CA GLY A 30 -19.68 -1.74 -1.71
C GLY A 30 -19.30 -1.95 -3.18
N ILE A 31 -18.02 -2.10 -3.47
CA ILE A 31 -17.53 -2.59 -4.76
C ILE A 31 -16.54 -3.72 -4.50
N GLY A 32 -16.77 -4.89 -5.09
CA GLY A 32 -15.91 -6.05 -4.89
C GLY A 32 -16.19 -7.16 -5.90
N ASP A 33 -15.34 -8.18 -5.90
CA ASP A 33 -15.42 -9.36 -6.77
C ASP A 33 -15.94 -10.61 -6.06
N THR A 34 -16.35 -10.49 -4.79
CA THR A 34 -17.15 -11.51 -4.13
C THR A 34 -18.56 -11.51 -4.72
N PRO A 35 -19.11 -12.66 -5.17
CA PRO A 35 -20.46 -12.72 -5.67
C PRO A 35 -21.49 -12.24 -4.64
N ARG A 36 -22.52 -11.50 -5.07
CA ARG A 36 -23.59 -10.97 -4.20
C ARG A 36 -24.21 -12.04 -3.30
N SER A 37 -24.39 -13.25 -3.83
CA SER A 37 -24.93 -14.40 -3.08
C SER A 37 -24.04 -14.79 -1.89
N HIS A 38 -22.73 -14.65 -2.02
CA HIS A 38 -21.72 -15.06 -1.05
C HIS A 38 -21.34 -13.95 -0.05
N LEU A 39 -21.91 -12.74 -0.14
CA LEU A 39 -21.65 -11.73 0.87
C LEU A 39 -22.15 -12.21 2.25
N PRO A 40 -21.35 -12.05 3.33
CA PRO A 40 -21.79 -12.36 4.69
C PRO A 40 -23.08 -11.62 5.05
N ALA A 41 -23.99 -12.27 5.78
CA ALA A 41 -25.27 -11.67 6.17
C ALA A 41 -25.06 -10.38 6.97
N ASP A 42 -24.10 -10.40 7.90
CA ASP A 42 -23.76 -9.25 8.73
C ASP A 42 -23.20 -8.09 7.90
N LEU A 43 -22.51 -8.36 6.79
CA LEU A 43 -22.06 -7.31 5.89
C LEU A 43 -23.24 -6.74 5.09
N LYS A 44 -24.12 -7.61 4.56
CA LYS A 44 -25.25 -7.20 3.70
C LYS A 44 -26.16 -6.18 4.38
N GLN A 45 -26.40 -6.31 5.69
CA GLN A 45 -27.27 -5.38 6.42
C GLN A 45 -26.69 -3.95 6.56
N HIS A 46 -25.38 -3.80 6.35
CA HIS A 46 -24.66 -2.52 6.45
C HIS A 46 -24.32 -1.91 5.08
N LEU A 47 -24.82 -2.50 3.98
CA LEU A 47 -24.64 -2.01 2.62
C LEU A 47 -25.98 -1.52 2.05
N ASP A 48 -25.99 -0.32 1.48
CA ASP A 48 -27.13 0.23 0.75
C ASP A 48 -27.27 -0.42 -0.64
N ASP A 49 -26.15 -0.72 -1.30
CA ASP A 49 -26.08 -1.49 -2.55
C ASP A 49 -24.64 -2.00 -2.75
N TYR A 50 -24.44 -2.97 -3.65
CA TYR A 50 -23.15 -3.59 -3.89
C TYR A 50 -22.88 -3.84 -5.37
N LEU A 51 -21.86 -3.22 -5.94
CA LEU A 51 -21.44 -3.51 -7.31
C LEU A 51 -20.48 -4.70 -7.31
N GLU A 52 -20.97 -5.83 -7.80
CA GLU A 52 -20.14 -6.98 -8.15
C GLU A 52 -19.36 -6.68 -9.44
N VAL A 53 -18.04 -6.82 -9.38
CA VAL A 53 -17.13 -6.69 -10.51
C VAL A 53 -16.42 -8.02 -10.77
N PRO A 54 -16.03 -8.36 -12.01
CA PRO A 54 -15.38 -9.65 -12.28
C PRO A 54 -14.04 -9.83 -11.57
N ARG A 55 -13.26 -8.75 -11.45
CA ARG A 55 -11.96 -8.73 -10.76
C ARG A 55 -11.75 -7.34 -10.18
N ILE A 56 -11.57 -7.23 -8.87
CA ILE A 56 -11.40 -5.92 -8.22
C ILE A 56 -10.07 -5.24 -8.58
N MET A 57 -9.07 -6.04 -8.96
CA MET A 57 -7.74 -5.57 -9.39
C MET A 57 -7.71 -5.03 -10.83
N ASP A 58 -8.80 -5.16 -11.59
CA ASP A 58 -8.91 -4.59 -12.94
C ASP A 58 -9.38 -3.13 -12.85
N GLU A 59 -8.46 -2.22 -12.52
CA GLU A 59 -8.80 -0.84 -12.15
C GLU A 59 -9.65 -0.12 -13.20
N ASP A 60 -9.30 -0.26 -14.48
CA ASP A 60 -9.99 0.44 -15.56
C ASP A 60 -11.42 -0.10 -15.76
N ASP A 61 -11.62 -1.42 -15.65
CA ASP A 61 -12.95 -2.03 -15.68
C ASP A 61 -13.79 -1.59 -14.48
N VAL A 62 -13.20 -1.59 -13.28
CA VAL A 62 -13.88 -1.14 -12.05
C VAL A 62 -14.30 0.32 -12.16
N ILE A 63 -13.40 1.22 -12.58
CA ILE A 63 -13.69 2.65 -12.75
C ILE A 63 -14.83 2.86 -13.74
N ARG A 64 -14.81 2.14 -14.87
CA ARG A 64 -15.85 2.21 -15.90
C ARG A 64 -17.21 1.76 -15.36
N ARG A 65 -17.27 0.60 -14.70
CA ARG A 65 -18.52 0.05 -14.13
C ARG A 65 -19.05 0.91 -12.98
N ALA A 66 -18.19 1.33 -12.07
CA ALA A 66 -18.55 2.19 -10.95
C ALA A 66 -19.10 3.53 -11.43
N SER A 67 -18.47 4.15 -12.44
CA SER A 67 -18.96 5.40 -13.03
C SER A 67 -20.31 5.25 -13.73
N ALA A 68 -20.54 4.11 -14.39
CA ALA A 68 -21.84 3.82 -14.99
C ALA A 68 -22.92 3.58 -13.92
N TRP A 69 -22.58 2.83 -12.86
CA TRP A 69 -23.47 2.55 -11.74
C TRP A 69 -23.86 3.85 -11.03
N PHE A 70 -22.92 4.74 -10.70
CA PHE A 70 -23.21 6.01 -10.04
C PHE A 70 -23.69 7.14 -10.95
N ARG A 71 -23.99 6.88 -12.22
CA ARG A 71 -24.46 7.92 -13.14
C ARG A 71 -25.68 8.66 -12.57
N GLY A 72 -25.60 9.98 -12.48
CA GLY A 72 -26.67 10.83 -11.93
C GLY A 72 -26.77 10.85 -10.40
N ARG A 73 -25.83 10.21 -9.69
CA ARG A 73 -25.75 10.17 -8.22
C ARG A 73 -24.42 10.78 -7.77
N SER A 74 -24.42 11.54 -6.68
CA SER A 74 -23.17 12.03 -6.08
C SER A 74 -22.57 11.01 -5.11
N VAL A 75 -21.25 10.91 -5.12
CA VAL A 75 -20.44 10.22 -4.12
C VAL A 75 -19.80 11.30 -3.24
N ASP A 76 -19.71 11.07 -1.94
CA ASP A 76 -19.07 12.02 -1.02
C ASP A 76 -17.64 11.57 -0.64
N ARG A 77 -17.41 10.26 -0.53
CA ARG A 77 -16.12 9.65 -0.17
C ARG A 77 -15.89 8.33 -0.89
N VAL A 78 -14.63 8.02 -1.17
CA VAL A 78 -14.17 6.70 -1.61
C VAL A 78 -13.12 6.20 -0.64
N LEU A 79 -13.31 5.02 -0.06
CA LEU A 79 -12.48 4.45 0.98
C LEU A 79 -12.08 3.00 0.64
N THR A 80 -10.93 2.60 1.14
CA THR A 80 -10.47 1.21 1.23
C THR A 80 -9.42 1.15 2.32
N ASN A 81 -9.37 0.05 3.06
CA ASN A 81 -8.28 -0.21 3.99
C ASN A 81 -7.43 -1.41 3.53
N TRP A 82 -7.66 -1.89 2.30
CA TRP A 82 -6.82 -2.92 1.69
C TRP A 82 -5.75 -2.25 0.82
N GLU A 83 -4.50 -2.40 1.24
CA GLU A 83 -3.34 -1.73 0.67
C GLU A 83 -3.24 -1.83 -0.87
N PRO A 84 -3.54 -2.95 -1.55
CA PRO A 84 -3.48 -3.02 -3.01
C PRO A 84 -4.48 -2.11 -3.74
N LEU A 85 -5.58 -1.68 -3.10
CA LEU A 85 -6.64 -0.89 -3.74
C LEU A 85 -6.53 0.62 -3.51
N VAL A 86 -5.52 1.09 -2.76
CA VAL A 86 -5.40 2.52 -2.44
C VAL A 86 -5.22 3.39 -3.69
N VAL A 87 -4.58 2.86 -4.73
CA VAL A 87 -4.41 3.54 -6.04
C VAL A 87 -5.75 3.63 -6.77
N LEU A 88 -6.50 2.51 -6.86
CA LEU A 88 -7.86 2.50 -7.41
C LEU A 88 -8.77 3.50 -6.70
N ALA A 89 -8.73 3.54 -5.37
CA ALA A 89 -9.47 4.52 -4.58
C ALA A 89 -9.11 5.95 -4.96
N ALA A 90 -7.81 6.27 -5.06
CA ALA A 90 -7.35 7.60 -5.47
C ALA A 90 -7.79 7.98 -6.89
N ARG A 91 -7.71 7.06 -7.87
CA ARG A 91 -8.18 7.30 -9.24
C ARG A 91 -9.69 7.58 -9.29
N LEU A 92 -10.48 6.87 -8.48
CA LEU A 92 -11.91 7.14 -8.33
C LEU A 92 -12.16 8.51 -7.68
N ARG A 93 -11.39 8.87 -6.65
CA ARG A 93 -11.50 10.19 -6.00
C ARG A 93 -11.26 11.33 -6.97
N GLU A 94 -10.19 11.26 -7.74
CA GLU A 94 -9.86 12.28 -8.75
C GLU A 94 -10.91 12.35 -9.86
N ARG A 95 -11.35 11.18 -10.37
CA ARG A 95 -12.38 11.10 -11.41
C ARG A 95 -13.71 11.71 -10.98
N TRP A 96 -14.12 11.45 -9.73
CA TRP A 96 -15.38 11.96 -9.18
C TRP A 96 -15.22 13.29 -8.44
N ARG A 97 -13.99 13.84 -8.40
CA ARG A 97 -13.64 15.09 -7.72
C ARG A 97 -14.08 15.12 -6.26
N VAL A 98 -13.84 14.03 -5.54
CA VAL A 98 -14.17 13.92 -4.11
C VAL A 98 -12.92 14.01 -3.23
N PRO A 99 -13.06 14.48 -1.97
CA PRO A 99 -11.92 14.62 -1.06
C PRO A 99 -11.19 13.31 -0.76
N GLY A 100 -9.89 13.44 -0.50
CA GLY A 100 -8.99 12.38 -0.02
C GLY A 100 -7.63 12.44 -0.72
N MET A 101 -6.76 11.48 -0.44
CA MET A 101 -5.42 11.42 -1.06
C MET A 101 -5.54 11.22 -2.58
N SER A 102 -4.78 12.05 -3.31
CA SER A 102 -4.60 11.96 -4.77
C SER A 102 -3.77 10.74 -5.16
N VAL A 103 -3.73 10.43 -6.46
CA VAL A 103 -2.88 9.37 -6.99
C VAL A 103 -1.41 9.66 -6.66
N ASP A 104 -0.97 10.89 -6.85
CA ASP A 104 0.40 11.31 -6.52
C ASP A 104 0.73 11.12 -5.01
N SER A 105 -0.22 11.47 -4.13
CA SER A 105 -0.03 11.26 -2.68
C SER A 105 0.11 9.77 -2.38
N VAL A 106 -0.80 8.95 -2.91
CA VAL A 106 -0.82 7.50 -2.70
C VAL A 106 0.43 6.82 -3.27
N LEU A 107 0.92 7.25 -4.43
CA LEU A 107 2.15 6.72 -5.01
C LEU A 107 3.37 6.96 -4.11
N GLY A 108 3.39 8.06 -3.36
CA GLY A 108 4.42 8.32 -2.35
C GLY A 108 4.47 7.28 -1.23
N PHE A 109 3.41 6.50 -1.02
CA PHE A 109 3.39 5.39 -0.06
C PHE A 109 3.57 4.02 -0.71
N ARG A 110 3.25 3.88 -2.01
CA ARG A 110 3.27 2.59 -2.73
C ARG A 110 4.56 2.33 -3.48
N ASP A 111 5.23 3.38 -3.95
CA ASP A 111 6.56 3.28 -4.54
C ASP A 111 7.62 3.54 -3.46
N LYS A 112 8.35 2.48 -3.08
CA LYS A 112 9.39 2.53 -2.04
C LYS A 112 10.51 3.52 -2.35
N GLN A 113 10.83 3.72 -3.63
CA GLN A 113 11.86 4.69 -4.01
C GLN A 113 11.33 6.11 -3.85
N LEU A 114 10.16 6.40 -4.39
CA LEU A 114 9.52 7.71 -4.25
C LEU A 114 9.29 8.06 -2.78
N MET A 115 8.91 7.06 -1.97
CA MET A 115 8.80 7.21 -0.51
C MET A 115 10.11 7.69 0.11
N LYS A 116 11.22 7.00 -0.16
CA LYS A 116 12.54 7.36 0.37
C LYS A 116 12.96 8.76 -0.09
N GLU A 117 12.76 9.09 -1.37
CA GLU A 117 13.07 10.40 -1.94
C GLU A 117 12.28 11.52 -1.24
N ARG A 118 10.97 11.34 -1.02
CA ARG A 118 10.12 12.32 -0.33
C ARG A 118 10.49 12.50 1.13
N VAL A 119 10.77 11.41 1.85
CA VAL A 119 11.20 11.46 3.25
C VAL A 119 12.57 12.15 3.38
N ALA A 120 13.52 11.83 2.50
CA ALA A 120 14.82 12.50 2.44
C ALA A 120 14.70 13.99 2.11
N ALA A 121 13.85 14.36 1.15
CA ALA A 121 13.58 15.75 0.79
C ALA A 121 12.94 16.56 1.94
N ALA A 122 12.23 15.88 2.85
CA ALA A 122 11.71 16.49 4.08
C ALA A 122 12.77 16.61 5.21
N GLY A 123 14.02 16.23 4.96
CA GLY A 123 15.12 16.30 5.93
C GLY A 123 15.12 15.16 6.95
N LEU A 124 14.32 14.12 6.73
CA LEU A 124 14.27 12.94 7.60
C LEU A 124 15.24 11.87 7.09
N ARG A 125 15.83 11.13 8.04
CA ARG A 125 16.79 10.06 7.71
C ARG A 125 16.06 8.89 7.05
N VAL A 126 16.60 8.44 5.93
CA VAL A 126 16.24 7.17 5.28
C VAL A 126 17.48 6.29 5.16
N PRO A 127 17.36 4.95 5.21
CA PRO A 127 18.49 4.07 4.94
C PRO A 127 19.04 4.35 3.54
N ARG A 128 20.36 4.46 3.41
CA ARG A 128 21.01 4.57 2.09
C ARG A 128 20.64 3.35 1.26
N SER A 129 20.32 3.55 -0.01
CA SER A 129 20.01 2.43 -0.90
C SER A 129 20.23 2.77 -2.35
N ALA A 130 20.59 1.77 -3.15
CA ALA A 130 20.69 1.87 -4.59
C ALA A 130 20.12 0.61 -5.27
N ARG A 131 19.55 0.81 -6.46
CA ARG A 131 19.14 -0.29 -7.34
C ARG A 131 20.33 -0.76 -8.15
N ALA A 132 20.42 -2.07 -8.37
CA ALA A 132 21.44 -2.66 -9.23
C ALA A 132 20.82 -3.72 -10.15
N ARG A 133 21.13 -3.61 -11.44
CA ARG A 133 20.72 -4.52 -12.53
C ARG A 133 21.87 -5.38 -13.04
N SER A 134 23.06 -5.18 -12.49
CA SER A 134 24.25 -5.96 -12.81
C SER A 134 25.11 -6.14 -11.58
N THR A 135 26.00 -7.14 -11.63
CA THR A 135 27.02 -7.36 -10.59
C THR A 135 27.91 -6.14 -10.39
N HIS A 136 28.20 -5.38 -11.46
CA HIS A 136 29.00 -4.17 -11.38
C HIS A 136 28.29 -3.07 -10.59
N GLU A 137 27.05 -2.75 -10.97
CA GLU A 137 26.22 -1.76 -10.27
C GLU A 137 26.01 -2.15 -8.81
N ALA A 138 25.88 -3.45 -8.52
CA ALA A 138 25.72 -3.93 -7.16
C ALA A 138 26.99 -3.67 -6.32
N ARG A 139 28.18 -3.84 -6.89
CA ARG A 139 29.45 -3.52 -6.22
C ARG A 139 29.62 -2.03 -5.98
N GLU A 140 29.32 -1.18 -6.96
CA GLU A 140 29.32 0.28 -6.80
C GLU A 140 28.36 0.72 -5.68
N ALA A 141 27.17 0.13 -5.66
CA ALA A 141 26.19 0.36 -4.60
C ALA A 141 26.71 -0.10 -3.22
N ALA A 142 27.35 -1.26 -3.13
CA ALA A 142 27.92 -1.76 -1.90
C ALA A 142 29.06 -0.86 -1.37
N GLU A 143 29.89 -0.30 -2.26
CA GLU A 143 30.93 0.66 -1.87
C GLU A 143 30.32 1.97 -1.33
N ALA A 144 29.26 2.48 -1.96
CA ALA A 144 28.59 3.70 -1.52
C ALA A 144 27.80 3.52 -0.20
N VAL A 145 27.22 2.34 0.02
CA VAL A 145 26.44 2.00 1.22
C VAL A 145 27.36 1.57 2.37
N GLY A 146 28.39 0.78 2.10
CA GLY A 146 29.25 0.18 3.13
C GLY A 146 28.56 -0.98 3.89
N PHE A 147 29.38 -1.77 4.59
CA PHE A 147 28.90 -2.91 5.37
C PHE A 147 28.63 -2.55 6.84
N PRO A 148 27.70 -3.24 7.54
CA PRO A 148 26.80 -4.26 7.01
C PRO A 148 25.71 -3.69 6.09
N LEU A 149 25.26 -4.49 5.12
CA LEU A 149 24.22 -4.12 4.15
C LEU A 149 23.22 -5.25 3.89
N ILE A 150 22.09 -4.90 3.32
CA ILE A 150 21.04 -5.81 2.87
C ILE A 150 21.03 -5.88 1.34
N VAL A 151 20.90 -7.09 0.79
CA VAL A 151 20.58 -7.31 -0.63
C VAL A 151 19.23 -8.00 -0.73
N LYS A 152 18.32 -7.46 -1.55
CA LYS A 152 17.00 -8.07 -1.77
C LYS A 152 16.44 -7.80 -3.17
N PRO A 153 15.61 -8.68 -3.75
CA PRO A 153 14.88 -8.37 -4.97
C PRO A 153 13.95 -7.16 -4.80
N ILE A 154 13.86 -6.32 -5.83
CA ILE A 154 12.97 -5.15 -5.80
C ILE A 154 11.49 -5.56 -5.79
N ALA A 155 11.14 -6.60 -6.54
CA ALA A 155 9.77 -7.10 -6.66
C ALA A 155 9.37 -8.10 -5.54
N GLY A 156 10.20 -8.26 -4.50
CA GLY A 156 9.95 -9.18 -3.39
C GLY A 156 8.88 -8.69 -2.41
N ALA A 157 8.15 -9.63 -1.82
CA ALA A 157 7.21 -9.39 -0.71
C ALA A 157 7.61 -10.23 0.52
N GLY A 158 7.28 -9.75 1.72
CA GLY A 158 7.45 -10.53 2.97
C GLY A 158 8.88 -10.94 3.30
N SER A 159 9.88 -10.11 2.98
CA SER A 159 11.31 -10.40 3.23
C SER A 159 11.87 -11.64 2.52
N ALA A 160 11.16 -12.20 1.53
CA ALA A 160 11.68 -13.26 0.69
C ALA A 160 12.99 -12.80 0.00
N ASP A 161 13.98 -13.69 -0.04
CA ASP A 161 15.30 -13.46 -0.66
C ASP A 161 16.00 -12.18 -0.18
N THR A 162 15.83 -11.85 1.11
CA THR A 162 16.51 -10.73 1.76
C THR A 162 17.72 -11.24 2.52
N TYR A 163 18.91 -10.77 2.17
CA TYR A 163 20.18 -11.25 2.71
C TYR A 163 20.94 -10.14 3.42
N LEU A 164 21.36 -10.39 4.65
CA LEU A 164 22.30 -9.55 5.39
C LEU A 164 23.73 -9.94 5.04
N CYS A 165 24.49 -9.00 4.51
CA CYS A 165 25.91 -9.14 4.21
C CYS A 165 26.69 -8.32 5.23
N ARG A 166 27.50 -8.97 6.06
CA ARG A 166 28.35 -8.28 7.05
C ARG A 166 29.73 -7.98 6.48
N THR A 167 30.17 -8.75 5.49
CA THR A 167 31.45 -8.57 4.81
C THR A 167 31.31 -8.60 3.30
N ALA A 168 32.41 -8.30 2.59
CA ALA A 168 32.46 -8.38 1.14
C ALA A 168 32.31 -9.82 0.63
N GLU A 169 32.81 -10.80 1.39
CA GLU A 169 32.66 -12.22 1.08
C GLU A 169 31.21 -12.68 1.16
N ASP A 170 30.46 -12.25 2.21
CA ASP A 170 29.02 -12.52 2.30
C ASP A 170 28.29 -11.97 1.07
N PHE A 171 28.65 -10.74 0.68
CA PHE A 171 28.07 -10.07 -0.47
C PHE A 171 28.35 -10.80 -1.78
N ASP A 172 29.59 -11.25 -2.00
CA ASP A 172 29.97 -12.04 -3.18
C ASP A 172 29.17 -13.35 -3.27
N ASP A 173 28.92 -14.01 -2.16
CA ASP A 173 28.11 -15.21 -2.12
C ASP A 173 26.63 -14.93 -2.38
N VAL A 174 26.11 -13.82 -1.87
CA VAL A 174 24.74 -13.38 -2.16
C VAL A 174 24.57 -13.03 -3.64
N LEU A 175 25.53 -12.33 -4.25
CA LEU A 175 25.47 -12.00 -5.68
C LEU A 175 25.40 -13.25 -6.57
N LYS A 176 26.07 -14.35 -6.19
CA LYS A 176 25.95 -15.63 -6.89
C LYS A 176 24.53 -16.21 -6.75
N LYS A 177 23.94 -16.13 -5.56
CA LYS A 177 22.56 -16.61 -5.28
C LYS A 177 21.52 -15.79 -6.05
N THR A 178 21.72 -14.48 -6.16
CA THR A 178 20.80 -13.56 -6.83
C THR A 178 21.11 -13.34 -8.31
N ALA A 179 22.04 -14.09 -8.92
CA ALA A 179 22.48 -13.87 -10.30
C ALA A 179 21.35 -13.99 -11.36
N ARG A 180 20.25 -14.69 -11.03
CA ARG A 180 19.06 -14.82 -11.89
C ARG A 180 17.99 -13.77 -11.62
N VAL A 181 18.17 -12.93 -10.60
CA VAL A 181 17.25 -11.85 -10.24
C VAL A 181 17.58 -10.65 -11.15
N PRO A 182 16.62 -10.13 -11.94
CA PRO A 182 16.91 -9.04 -12.88
C PRO A 182 17.34 -7.73 -12.23
N GLU A 183 16.88 -7.47 -11.01
CA GLU A 183 17.14 -6.23 -10.29
C GLU A 183 17.10 -6.46 -8.77
N VAL A 184 18.14 -6.01 -8.07
CA VAL A 184 18.24 -6.04 -6.62
C VAL A 184 18.34 -4.63 -6.04
N SER A 185 17.92 -4.48 -4.80
CA SER A 185 18.19 -3.31 -3.95
C SER A 185 19.33 -3.65 -3.02
N VAL A 186 20.36 -2.80 -2.97
CA VAL A 186 21.43 -2.81 -1.97
C VAL A 186 21.13 -1.71 -0.98
N GLU A 187 20.93 -2.04 0.28
CA GLU A 187 20.45 -1.11 1.32
C GLU A 187 21.32 -1.15 2.57
N GLU A 188 21.47 -0.01 3.22
CA GLU A 188 22.09 0.10 4.53
C GLU A 188 21.37 -0.79 5.55
N TYR A 189 22.13 -1.62 6.27
CA TYR A 189 21.59 -2.30 7.43
C TYR A 189 21.52 -1.34 8.60
N VAL A 190 20.31 -1.06 9.07
CA VAL A 190 20.08 -0.24 10.25
C VAL A 190 19.89 -1.19 11.43
N GLU A 191 20.90 -1.25 12.30
CA GLU A 191 20.80 -1.97 13.57
C GLU A 191 20.07 -1.09 14.60
N GLY A 192 19.06 -1.66 15.25
CA GLY A 192 18.29 -0.96 16.27
C GLY A 192 16.98 -1.67 16.60
N GLU A 193 16.23 -1.05 17.51
CA GLU A 193 14.88 -1.47 17.85
C GLU A 193 13.90 -0.97 16.78
N GLU A 194 13.00 -1.84 16.34
CA GLU A 194 11.98 -1.52 15.34
C GLU A 194 10.65 -1.19 16.02
N PHE A 195 10.04 -0.07 15.62
CA PHE A 195 8.77 0.41 16.15
C PHE A 195 7.79 0.72 15.02
N THR A 196 6.49 0.58 15.29
CA THR A 196 5.42 1.19 14.48
C THR A 196 5.01 2.53 15.08
N TYR A 197 4.59 3.45 14.22
CA TYR A 197 3.93 4.68 14.61
C TYR A 197 2.64 4.83 13.82
N ASP A 198 1.52 4.52 14.46
CA ASP A 198 0.19 4.49 13.84
C ASP A 198 -0.57 5.75 14.20
N THR A 199 -1.11 6.46 13.22
CA THR A 199 -1.82 7.73 13.44
C THR A 199 -3.19 7.77 12.77
N VAL A 200 -4.15 8.43 13.42
CA VAL A 200 -5.38 8.93 12.76
C VAL A 200 -5.28 10.44 12.65
N CYS A 201 -5.26 10.95 11.42
CA CYS A 201 -5.06 12.37 11.15
C CYS A 201 -6.34 13.07 10.69
N VAL A 202 -6.60 14.27 11.22
CA VAL A 202 -7.67 15.18 10.79
C VAL A 202 -7.04 16.55 10.53
N ASP A 203 -7.35 17.15 9.37
CA ASP A 203 -6.83 18.46 8.95
C ASP A 203 -5.30 18.58 9.06
N GLY A 204 -4.60 17.49 8.70
CA GLY A 204 -3.14 17.42 8.73
C GLY A 204 -2.52 17.23 10.12
N LYS A 205 -3.33 17.00 11.17
CA LYS A 205 -2.86 16.81 12.54
C LYS A 205 -3.19 15.41 13.05
N PRO A 206 -2.26 14.71 13.71
CA PRO A 206 -2.58 13.46 14.40
C PRO A 206 -3.51 13.75 15.58
N LEU A 207 -4.66 13.09 15.62
CA LEU A 207 -5.61 13.13 16.74
C LEU A 207 -5.55 11.87 17.61
N TYR A 208 -5.07 10.78 17.02
CA TYR A 208 -4.69 9.56 17.72
C TYR A 208 -3.31 9.16 17.23
N GLU A 209 -2.49 8.69 18.15
CA GLU A 209 -1.19 8.13 17.85
C GLU A 209 -0.92 6.93 18.77
N ASN A 210 -0.23 5.93 18.23
CA ASN A 210 0.22 4.75 18.96
C ASN A 210 1.65 4.43 18.54
N VAL A 211 2.49 4.13 19.52
CA VAL A 211 3.84 3.60 19.30
C VAL A 211 3.89 2.19 19.86
N ALA A 212 4.21 1.22 19.03
CA ALA A 212 4.42 -0.16 19.45
C ALA A 212 5.78 -0.65 18.98
N GLN A 213 6.41 -1.52 19.76
CA GLN A 213 7.66 -2.19 19.38
C GLN A 213 7.32 -3.50 18.68
N TYR A 214 8.00 -3.81 17.57
CA TYR A 214 7.93 -5.15 16.99
C TYR A 214 8.61 -6.17 17.93
N LEU A 215 7.97 -7.32 18.11
CA LEU A 215 8.48 -8.44 18.92
C LEU A 215 9.45 -9.34 18.14
#